data_AF-A0A3B0XEL6-F1
#
_entry.id   AF-A0A3B0XEL6-F1
#
_cell.length_a   1.000
_cell.length_b   1.000
_cell.length_c   1.000
_cell.angle_alpha   90.00
_cell.angle_beta   90.00
_cell.angle_gamma   90.00
#
_symmetry.space_group_name_H-M   'P 1'
#
loop_
_entity.id
_entity.type
_entity.pdbx_description
1 polymer ?
#
loop_
_entity_poly.entity_id
_entity_poly.type
_entity_poly.pdbx_seq_one_letter_code
_entity_poly.pdbx_strand_id
1 'polypeptide(L)'
;MSTTIGIGCSPKNNIKYIDDLKALVDRFGYGLYDGIEFSEPDVKSGLVMAQKNEGWEHLLFLQSPKGSNVSLAFGIEEELIAFETKGEWPVFFDFINQLVVLSSGKCKKIGIFFASEWYEKDRIRYSYGTADDLISLLSMPGHWGIRYLIPETGRLQDSDDIPLIFDLKFD
;
A
#
# COMPACT_ATOMS: atom_id res chain seq x y z
N MET A 1 -1.01 11.89 9.56
CA MET A 1 0.37 11.41 9.78
C MET A 1 0.94 11.09 8.41
N SER A 2 2.09 10.45 8.27
CA SER A 2 2.57 10.03 6.95
C SER A 2 2.32 8.54 6.78
N THR A 3 1.51 8.15 5.81
CA THR A 3 1.30 6.73 5.51
C THR A 3 2.44 6.19 4.63
N THR A 4 3.10 5.12 5.08
CA THR A 4 3.96 4.29 4.24
C THR A 4 3.07 3.35 3.42
N ILE A 5 3.19 3.41 2.09
CA ILE A 5 2.50 2.49 1.18
C ILE A 5 3.55 1.69 0.42
N GLY A 6 3.38 0.38 0.39
CA GLY A 6 4.31 -0.48 -0.33
C GLY A 6 3.70 -1.78 -0.81
N ILE A 7 4.54 -2.56 -1.47
CA ILE A 7 4.18 -3.79 -2.16
C ILE A 7 5.15 -4.88 -1.72
N GLY A 8 4.63 -5.89 -1.04
CA GLY A 8 5.32 -7.16 -0.87
C GLY A 8 5.04 -8.06 -2.06
N CYS A 9 6.07 -8.62 -2.70
CA CYS A 9 5.84 -9.50 -3.85
C CYS A 9 6.81 -10.67 -3.96
N SER A 10 6.36 -11.72 -4.63
CA SER A 10 7.13 -12.95 -4.90
C SER A 10 7.04 -13.32 -6.38
N PRO A 11 7.92 -12.75 -7.24
CA PRO A 11 7.88 -12.96 -8.69
C PRO A 11 8.12 -14.42 -9.10
N LYS A 12 7.58 -14.85 -10.24
CA LYS A 12 7.94 -16.16 -10.84
C LYS A 12 9.30 -16.11 -11.55
N ASN A 13 9.62 -14.96 -12.15
CA ASN A 13 10.92 -14.67 -12.77
C ASN A 13 11.38 -13.29 -12.29
N ASN A 14 12.43 -13.28 -11.47
CA ASN A 14 12.72 -12.19 -10.55
C ASN A 14 13.10 -10.87 -11.25
N ILE A 15 14.03 -10.91 -12.21
CA ILE A 15 14.63 -9.68 -12.79
C ILE A 15 13.65 -8.89 -13.66
N LYS A 16 12.99 -9.55 -14.63
CA LYS A 16 12.14 -8.85 -15.61
C LYS A 16 10.88 -8.23 -14.97
N TYR A 17 10.34 -8.86 -13.93
CA TYR A 17 9.14 -8.37 -13.28
C TYR A 17 9.38 -7.06 -12.53
N ILE A 18 10.49 -6.95 -11.79
CA ILE A 18 10.81 -5.73 -11.04
C ILE A 18 11.08 -4.56 -12.00
N ASP A 19 11.74 -4.79 -13.13
CA ASP A 19 11.96 -3.75 -14.15
C ASP A 19 10.64 -3.30 -14.80
N ASP A 20 9.75 -4.25 -15.15
CA ASP A 20 8.42 -3.93 -15.67
C ASP A 20 7.59 -3.12 -14.64
N LEU A 21 7.71 -3.46 -13.35
CA LEU A 21 7.02 -2.76 -12.26
C LEU A 21 7.58 -1.35 -12.02
N LYS A 22 8.90 -1.17 -12.09
CA LYS A 22 9.52 0.18 -12.05
C LYS A 22 8.99 1.05 -13.18
N ALA A 23 8.91 0.51 -14.40
CA ALA A 23 8.36 1.24 -15.54
C ALA A 23 6.87 1.56 -15.36
N LEU A 24 6.09 0.66 -14.73
CA LEU A 24 4.69 0.92 -14.40
C LEU A 24 4.57 2.07 -13.39
N VAL A 25 5.26 1.99 -12.27
CA VAL A 25 5.23 2.98 -11.18
C VAL A 25 5.65 4.37 -11.71
N ASP A 26 6.67 4.42 -12.57
CA ASP A 26 7.13 5.65 -13.22
C ASP A 26 6.06 6.31 -14.12
N ARG A 27 5.29 5.51 -14.88
CA ARG A 27 4.19 6.02 -15.72
C ARG A 27 3.08 6.71 -14.92
N PHE A 28 2.94 6.35 -13.64
CA PHE A 28 1.98 6.96 -12.72
C PHE A 28 2.59 8.10 -11.90
N GLY A 29 3.84 8.49 -12.18
CA GLY A 29 4.50 9.62 -11.50
C GLY A 29 5.04 9.28 -10.11
N TYR A 30 5.07 8.00 -9.75
CA TYR A 30 5.55 7.52 -8.46
C TYR A 30 7.03 7.12 -8.52
N GLY A 31 7.71 7.10 -7.37
CA GLY A 31 8.99 6.44 -7.17
C GLY A 31 8.81 5.01 -6.67
N LEU A 32 9.80 4.16 -6.91
CA LEU A 32 9.86 2.79 -6.38
C LEU A 32 11.23 2.53 -5.78
N TYR A 33 11.27 2.21 -4.50
CA TYR A 33 12.46 1.67 -3.85
C TYR A 33 12.29 0.18 -3.59
N ASP A 34 13.39 -0.57 -3.63
CA ASP A 34 13.41 -2.02 -3.46
C ASP A 34 14.38 -2.35 -2.34
N GLY A 35 13.87 -2.91 -1.25
CA GLY A 35 14.64 -3.29 -0.08
C GLY A 35 14.12 -2.68 1.22
N ILE A 36 14.20 -3.46 2.31
CA ILE A 36 13.75 -3.07 3.65
C ILE A 36 14.52 -1.85 4.21
N GLU A 37 15.71 -1.55 3.70
CA GLU A 37 16.49 -0.37 4.07
C GLU A 37 15.80 0.94 3.74
N PHE A 38 14.84 0.93 2.81
CA PHE A 38 14.05 2.09 2.42
C PHE A 38 12.78 2.26 3.27
N SER A 39 12.51 1.37 4.22
CA SER A 39 11.38 1.53 5.16
C SER A 39 11.64 2.62 6.20
N GLU A 40 10.57 3.29 6.61
CA GLU A 40 10.63 4.18 7.77
C GLU A 40 11.01 3.39 9.04
N PRO A 41 11.79 3.99 9.97
CA PRO A 41 12.21 3.30 11.18
C PRO A 41 11.06 2.69 11.98
N ASP A 42 9.92 3.40 12.05
CA ASP A 42 8.75 3.03 12.86
C ASP A 42 7.89 1.92 12.24
N VAL A 43 8.11 1.55 10.98
CA VAL A 43 7.41 0.43 10.32
C VAL A 43 8.32 -0.77 10.03
N LYS A 44 9.64 -0.55 10.07
CA LYS A 44 10.65 -1.53 9.65
C LYS A 44 10.52 -2.88 10.35
N SER A 45 10.35 -2.88 11.67
CA SER A 45 10.31 -4.13 12.44
C SER A 45 9.06 -4.97 12.15
N GLY A 46 7.90 -4.33 11.97
CA GLY A 46 6.67 -4.98 11.52
C GLY A 46 6.78 -5.55 10.12
N LEU A 47 7.38 -4.81 9.18
CA LEU A 47 7.57 -5.26 7.81
C LEU A 47 8.51 -6.45 7.67
N VAL A 48 9.56 -6.54 8.50
CA VAL A 48 10.42 -7.74 8.55
C VAL A 48 9.61 -8.98 8.94
N MET A 49 8.70 -8.85 9.90
CA MET A 49 7.82 -9.94 10.32
C MET A 49 6.81 -10.28 9.22
N ALA A 50 6.21 -9.28 8.58
CA ALA A 50 5.29 -9.47 7.46
C ALA A 50 5.95 -10.16 6.28
N GLN A 51 7.11 -9.68 5.82
CA GLN A 51 7.87 -10.27 4.72
C GLN A 51 8.14 -11.76 4.95
N LYS A 52 8.57 -12.10 6.17
CA LYS A 52 8.82 -13.50 6.55
C LYS A 52 7.54 -14.34 6.54
N ASN A 53 6.46 -13.85 7.14
CA ASN A 53 5.21 -14.61 7.29
C ASN A 53 4.45 -14.74 5.98
N GLU A 54 4.44 -13.68 5.18
CA GLU A 54 3.76 -13.64 3.89
C GLU A 54 4.57 -14.29 2.77
N GLY A 55 5.85 -14.58 3.01
CA GLY A 55 6.76 -15.20 2.06
C GLY A 55 7.12 -14.28 0.89
N TRP A 56 7.21 -12.98 1.15
CA TRP A 56 7.57 -11.98 0.14
C TRP A 56 9.07 -12.04 -0.16
N GLU A 57 9.41 -12.18 -1.44
CA GLU A 57 10.81 -12.16 -1.90
C GLU A 57 11.34 -10.72 -1.94
N HIS A 58 10.48 -9.75 -2.25
CA HIS A 58 10.80 -8.33 -2.29
C HIS A 58 9.84 -7.50 -1.46
N LEU A 59 10.39 -6.44 -0.87
CA LEU A 59 9.64 -5.35 -0.26
C LEU A 59 9.91 -4.08 -1.06
N LEU A 60 8.86 -3.59 -1.71
CA LEU A 60 8.93 -2.43 -2.57
C LEU A 60 8.16 -1.27 -1.91
N PHE A 61 8.70 -0.06 -1.99
CA PHE A 61 8.12 1.10 -1.35
C PHE A 61 7.75 2.14 -2.40
N LEU A 62 6.48 2.56 -2.39
CA LEU A 62 6.00 3.62 -3.26
C LEU A 62 6.38 4.97 -2.67
N GLN A 63 6.79 5.88 -3.53
CA GLN A 63 7.10 7.25 -3.16
C GLN A 63 6.24 8.22 -3.99
N SER A 64 5.57 9.15 -3.31
CA SER A 64 4.83 10.23 -3.96
C SER A 64 4.89 11.51 -3.11
N PRO A 65 5.39 12.64 -3.66
CA PRO A 65 5.89 12.82 -5.02
C PRO A 65 7.25 12.16 -5.24
N LYS A 66 7.52 11.77 -6.49
CA LYS A 66 8.79 11.14 -6.90
C LYS A 66 10.01 12.02 -6.61
N GLY A 67 11.09 11.40 -6.16
CA GLY A 67 12.38 12.06 -5.92
C GLY A 67 12.48 12.77 -4.57
N SER A 68 11.54 12.52 -3.65
CA SER A 68 11.66 12.99 -2.27
C SER A 68 12.74 12.19 -1.51
N ASN A 69 13.15 12.66 -0.32
CA ASN A 69 14.19 12.00 0.47
C ASN A 69 13.66 10.83 1.32
N VAL A 70 12.37 10.51 1.22
CA VAL A 70 11.68 9.58 2.12
C VAL A 70 10.73 8.69 1.33
N SER A 71 10.56 7.43 1.73
CA SER A 71 9.64 6.47 1.11
C SER A 71 8.19 6.72 1.51
N LEU A 72 7.76 7.97 1.44
CA LEU A 72 6.44 8.40 1.85
C LEU A 72 5.56 8.56 0.62
N ALA A 73 4.36 8.05 0.74
CA ALA A 73 3.34 8.07 -0.31
C ALA A 73 2.29 9.15 -0.03
N PHE A 74 2.71 10.32 0.49
CA PHE A 74 1.81 11.42 0.84
C PHE A 74 0.86 11.81 -0.28
N GLY A 75 1.35 11.88 -1.53
CA GLY A 75 0.49 12.21 -2.67
C GLY A 75 -0.63 11.19 -2.87
N ILE A 76 -0.40 9.91 -2.59
CA ILE A 76 -1.45 8.89 -2.67
C ILE A 76 -2.48 9.06 -1.54
N GLU A 77 -2.03 9.38 -0.32
CA GLU A 77 -2.93 9.72 0.79
C GLU A 77 -3.81 10.94 0.45
N GLU A 78 -3.23 11.99 -0.14
CA GLU A 78 -3.97 13.17 -0.61
C GLU A 78 -4.99 12.84 -1.70
N GLU A 79 -4.64 11.98 -2.67
CA GLU A 79 -5.57 11.51 -3.71
C GLU A 79 -6.78 10.79 -3.09
N LEU A 80 -6.55 9.93 -2.10
CA LEU A 80 -7.61 9.18 -1.43
C LEU A 80 -8.53 10.09 -0.60
N ILE A 81 -7.95 11.07 0.12
CA ILE A 81 -8.73 12.09 0.84
C ILE A 81 -9.56 12.95 -0.14
N ALA A 82 -9.00 13.32 -1.30
CA ALA A 82 -9.72 14.07 -2.32
C ALA A 82 -10.88 13.28 -2.92
N PHE A 83 -10.71 11.96 -3.09
CA PHE A 83 -11.81 11.08 -3.47
C PHE A 83 -12.94 11.10 -2.44
N GLU A 84 -12.63 10.95 -1.15
CA GLU A 84 -13.67 10.95 -0.11
C GLU A 84 -14.41 12.30 -0.04
N THR A 85 -13.66 13.40 -0.09
CA THR A 85 -14.20 14.74 0.21
C THR A 85 -14.78 15.44 -1.00
N LYS A 86 -14.34 15.10 -2.21
CA LYS A 86 -14.70 15.79 -3.46
C LYS A 86 -15.18 14.85 -4.57
N GLY A 87 -15.04 13.54 -4.42
CA GLY A 87 -15.36 12.56 -5.45
C GLY A 87 -14.36 12.52 -6.61
N GLU A 88 -13.14 13.03 -6.42
CA GLU A 88 -12.09 13.03 -7.43
C GLU A 88 -11.45 11.63 -7.54
N TRP A 89 -11.48 11.02 -8.73
CA TRP A 89 -10.94 9.66 -8.93
C TRP A 89 -9.42 9.60 -8.70
N PRO A 90 -8.92 8.75 -7.78
CA PRO A 90 -7.48 8.60 -7.52
C PRO A 90 -6.72 7.98 -8.69
N VAL A 91 -5.56 8.54 -9.01
CA VAL A 91 -4.59 7.95 -9.95
C VAL A 91 -4.08 6.61 -9.41
N PHE A 92 -4.01 6.48 -8.08
CA PHE A 92 -3.63 5.24 -7.41
C PHE A 92 -4.57 4.06 -7.72
N PHE A 93 -5.87 4.30 -7.95
CA PHE A 93 -6.80 3.22 -8.34
C PHE A 93 -6.49 2.69 -9.74
N ASP A 94 -6.16 3.56 -10.67
CA ASP A 94 -5.73 3.17 -12.02
C ASP A 94 -4.40 2.41 -11.98
N PHE A 95 -3.49 2.80 -11.07
CA PHE A 95 -2.25 2.07 -10.81
C PHE A 95 -2.53 0.65 -10.30
N ILE A 96 -3.41 0.46 -9.32
CA ILE A 96 -3.79 -0.87 -8.79
C ILE A 96 -4.29 -1.78 -9.92
N ASN A 97 -5.16 -1.27 -10.78
CA ASN A 97 -5.68 -2.02 -11.92
C ASN A 97 -4.57 -2.47 -12.88
N GLN A 98 -3.64 -1.57 -13.23
CA GLN A 98 -2.51 -1.91 -14.09
C GLN A 98 -1.49 -2.84 -13.41
N LEU A 99 -1.31 -2.72 -12.10
CA LEU A 99 -0.46 -3.61 -11.32
C LEU A 99 -0.96 -5.04 -11.39
N VAL A 100 -2.27 -5.26 -11.25
CA VAL A 100 -2.89 -6.58 -11.36
C VAL A 100 -2.70 -7.16 -12.76
N VAL A 101 -2.91 -6.36 -13.82
CA VAL A 101 -2.66 -6.77 -15.21
C VAL A 101 -1.20 -7.16 -15.43
N LEU A 102 -0.26 -6.34 -14.95
CA LEU A 102 1.17 -6.61 -15.07
C LEU A 102 1.57 -7.91 -14.36
N SER A 103 0.98 -8.14 -13.20
CA SER A 103 1.36 -9.20 -12.28
C SER A 103 0.73 -10.54 -12.58
N SER A 104 -0.42 -10.53 -13.27
CA SER A 104 -1.09 -11.75 -13.71
C SER A 104 -0.13 -12.62 -14.54
N GLY A 105 -0.03 -13.89 -14.15
CA GLY A 105 0.90 -14.84 -14.73
C GLY A 105 2.38 -14.64 -14.38
N LYS A 106 2.83 -13.44 -13.99
CA LYS A 106 4.25 -13.11 -13.71
C LYS A 106 4.64 -13.16 -12.24
N CYS A 107 3.70 -12.92 -11.33
CA CYS A 107 3.92 -12.94 -9.89
C CYS A 107 3.18 -14.10 -9.23
N LYS A 108 3.74 -14.69 -8.16
CA LYS A 108 3.06 -15.73 -7.38
C LYS A 108 2.14 -15.10 -6.34
N LYS A 109 2.58 -13.98 -5.76
CA LYS A 109 1.90 -13.31 -4.64
C LYS A 109 2.24 -11.83 -4.64
N ILE A 110 1.23 -11.00 -4.41
CA ILE A 110 1.38 -9.57 -4.16
C ILE A 110 0.50 -9.18 -2.98
N GLY A 111 1.11 -8.55 -1.99
CA GLY A 111 0.41 -7.84 -0.93
C GLY A 111 0.69 -6.35 -1.05
N ILE A 112 -0.36 -5.53 -0.98
CA ILE A 112 -0.23 -4.08 -0.81
C ILE A 112 -0.40 -3.77 0.67
N PHE A 113 0.50 -2.98 1.25
CA PHE A 113 0.43 -2.61 2.66
C PHE A 113 0.37 -1.10 2.86
N PHE A 114 -0.29 -0.70 3.94
CA PHE A 114 -0.46 0.68 4.41
C PHE A 114 -0.12 0.72 5.90
N ALA A 115 0.82 1.57 6.30
CA ALA A 115 1.23 1.68 7.70
C ALA A 115 1.80 3.06 8.02
N SER A 116 1.35 3.66 9.12
CA SER A 116 1.98 4.85 9.70
C SER A 116 2.99 4.45 10.78
N GLU A 117 2.65 3.45 11.60
CA GLU A 117 3.52 2.80 12.58
C GLU A 117 3.29 1.29 12.53
N TRP A 118 4.34 0.47 12.68
CA TRP A 118 4.22 -0.99 12.71
C TRP A 118 5.40 -1.67 13.39
N TYR A 119 5.16 -2.16 14.60
CA TYR A 119 6.11 -2.93 15.38
C TYR A 119 5.91 -4.44 15.24
N GLU A 120 6.96 -5.21 15.54
CA GLU A 120 7.02 -6.68 15.37
C GLU A 120 5.86 -7.49 15.98
N LYS A 121 5.20 -6.96 17.02
CA LYS A 121 4.14 -7.64 17.78
C LYS A 121 2.76 -7.03 17.56
N ASP A 122 2.68 -5.99 16.73
CA ASP A 122 1.42 -5.31 16.50
C ASP A 122 0.48 -6.20 15.74
N ARG A 123 -0.81 -6.01 16.03
CA ARG A 123 -1.86 -6.62 15.23
C ARG A 123 -1.91 -5.89 13.89
N ILE A 124 -2.22 -6.65 12.86
CA ILE A 124 -2.44 -6.13 11.53
C ILE A 124 -3.87 -6.44 11.09
N ARG A 125 -4.45 -5.53 10.33
CA ARG A 125 -5.60 -5.86 9.51
C ARG A 125 -5.10 -6.58 8.28
N TYR A 126 -5.71 -7.72 8.01
CA TYR A 126 -5.37 -8.54 6.87
C TYR A 126 -6.65 -8.78 6.06
N SER A 127 -6.57 -8.56 4.75
CA SER A 127 -7.65 -8.79 3.80
C SER A 127 -7.08 -9.32 2.49
N TYR A 128 -7.93 -9.84 1.63
CA TYR A 128 -7.53 -10.35 0.33
C TYR A 128 -8.69 -10.26 -0.65
N GLY A 129 -8.38 -10.21 -1.94
CA GLY A 129 -9.40 -10.10 -2.98
C GLY A 129 -8.83 -9.66 -4.31
N THR A 130 -9.73 -9.31 -5.22
CA THR A 130 -9.41 -8.73 -6.54
C THR A 130 -8.98 -7.27 -6.42
N ALA A 131 -8.61 -6.66 -7.55
CA ALA A 131 -8.36 -5.21 -7.63
C ALA A 131 -9.60 -4.40 -7.19
N ASP A 132 -10.78 -4.82 -7.63
CA ASP A 132 -12.05 -4.17 -7.32
C ASP A 132 -12.37 -4.24 -5.82
N ASP A 133 -12.02 -5.34 -5.15
CA ASP A 133 -12.21 -5.49 -3.70
C ASP A 133 -11.30 -4.51 -2.92
N LEU A 134 -10.05 -4.35 -3.34
CA LEU A 134 -9.14 -3.38 -2.73
C LEU A 134 -9.61 -1.95 -2.99
N ILE A 135 -9.97 -1.62 -4.24
CA ILE A 135 -10.50 -0.29 -4.59
C ILE A 135 -11.77 0.00 -3.80
N SER A 136 -12.66 -0.97 -3.66
CA SER A 136 -13.88 -0.84 -2.85
C SER A 136 -13.54 -0.58 -1.39
N LEU A 137 -12.55 -1.29 -0.83
CA LEU A 137 -12.09 -1.06 0.55
C LEU A 137 -11.54 0.36 0.71
N LEU A 138 -10.66 0.80 -0.19
CA LEU A 138 -10.06 2.14 -0.15
C LEU A 138 -11.07 3.25 -0.45
N SER A 139 -12.19 2.92 -1.08
CA SER A 139 -13.29 3.86 -1.36
C SER A 139 -14.20 4.11 -0.14
N MET A 140 -14.09 3.31 0.92
CA MET A 140 -14.88 3.49 2.12
C MET A 140 -14.35 4.66 2.98
N PRO A 141 -15.21 5.34 3.74
CA PRO A 141 -14.79 6.35 4.71
C PRO A 141 -13.78 5.79 5.71
N GLY A 142 -12.65 6.47 5.87
CA GLY A 142 -11.52 5.96 6.65
C GLY A 142 -10.54 5.09 5.85
N HIS A 143 -10.78 4.84 4.57
CA HIS A 143 -9.87 4.25 3.59
C HIS A 143 -9.14 2.98 4.06
N TRP A 144 -7.82 3.07 4.25
CA TRP A 144 -6.97 2.05 4.83
C TRP A 144 -6.92 2.12 6.36
N GLY A 145 -7.40 3.19 7.00
CA GLY A 145 -7.53 3.41 8.43
C GLY A 145 -8.86 2.91 9.01
N ILE A 146 -9.12 3.22 10.29
CA ILE A 146 -10.36 2.93 11.01
C ILE A 146 -10.98 4.27 11.41
N ARG A 147 -12.26 4.45 11.09
CA ARG A 147 -13.03 5.63 11.51
C ARG A 147 -13.83 5.33 12.77
N TYR A 148 -13.61 6.12 13.82
CA TYR A 148 -14.31 6.02 15.09
C TYR A 148 -15.24 7.21 15.31
N LEU A 149 -16.39 6.98 15.95
CA LEU A 149 -17.24 8.04 16.50
C LEU A 149 -16.82 8.27 17.95
N ILE A 150 -16.35 9.49 18.28
CA ILE A 150 -16.05 9.90 19.66
C ILE A 150 -17.40 10.18 20.36
N PRO A 151 -17.86 9.33 21.28
CA PRO A 151 -19.23 9.41 21.81
C PRO A 151 -19.53 10.74 22.51
N GLU A 152 -18.55 11.30 23.20
CA GLU A 152 -18.70 12.52 24.01
C GLU A 152 -18.87 13.77 23.14
N THR A 153 -18.29 13.78 21.94
CA THR A 153 -18.30 14.96 21.06
C THR A 153 -19.14 14.76 19.81
N GLY A 154 -19.55 13.53 19.51
CA GLY A 154 -20.21 13.16 18.26
C GLY A 154 -19.32 13.32 17.02
N ARG A 155 -18.02 13.60 17.19
CA ARG A 155 -17.09 13.81 16.08
C ARG A 155 -16.55 12.48 15.58
N LEU A 156 -16.34 12.40 14.27
CA LEU A 156 -15.63 11.29 13.65
C LEU A 156 -14.11 11.55 13.73
N GLN A 157 -13.35 10.50 14.01
CA GLN A 157 -11.89 10.50 14.04
C GLN A 157 -11.36 9.33 13.21
N ASP A 158 -10.45 9.63 12.30
CA ASP A 158 -9.70 8.63 11.56
C ASP A 158 -8.45 8.20 12.34
N SER A 159 -8.13 6.91 12.28
CA SER A 159 -6.98 6.28 12.93
C SER A 159 -6.32 5.33 11.95
N ASP A 160 -5.03 5.55 11.72
CA ASP A 160 -4.13 4.72 10.95
C ASP A 160 -3.25 3.82 11.85
N ASP A 161 -3.60 3.72 13.13
CA ASP A 161 -2.81 3.05 14.18
C ASP A 161 -2.65 1.54 13.96
N ILE A 162 -3.52 0.92 13.16
CA ILE A 162 -3.46 -0.51 12.86
C ILE A 162 -3.12 -0.69 11.37
N PRO A 163 -1.91 -1.19 11.04
CA PRO A 163 -1.50 -1.46 9.67
C PRO A 163 -2.48 -2.33 8.90
N LEU A 164 -2.53 -2.15 7.59
CA LEU A 164 -3.31 -2.96 6.68
C LEU A 164 -2.38 -3.70 5.71
N ILE A 165 -2.59 -5.00 5.54
CA ILE A 165 -2.11 -5.78 4.39
C ILE A 165 -3.33 -6.23 3.58
N PHE A 166 -3.28 -6.02 2.28
CA PHE A 166 -4.24 -6.56 1.33
C PHE A 166 -3.54 -7.45 0.29
N ASP A 167 -3.82 -8.75 0.32
CA ASP A 167 -3.29 -9.71 -0.66
C ASP A 167 -4.15 -9.73 -1.93
N LEU A 168 -3.53 -9.35 -3.05
CA LEU A 168 -4.17 -9.35 -4.36
C LEU A 168 -4.25 -10.76 -4.93
N LYS A 169 -5.44 -11.11 -5.41
CA LYS A 169 -5.71 -12.29 -6.21
C LYS A 169 -5.72 -11.91 -7.69
N PHE A 170 -5.03 -12.69 -8.49
CA PHE A 170 -5.08 -12.62 -9.94
C PHE A 170 -6.07 -13.67 -10.41
N ASP A 171 -7.11 -13.23 -11.12
CA ASP A 171 -8.01 -14.12 -11.86
C ASP A 171 -7.30 -14.68 -13.12
#